data_AF-A0A7R9U5G9-F1
#
_entry.id   AF-A0A7R9U5G9-F1
#
_cell.length_a   1.000
_cell.length_b   1.000
_cell.length_c   1.000
_cell.angle_alpha   90.00
_cell.angle_beta   90.00
_cell.angle_gamma   90.00
#
_symmetry.space_group_name_H-M   'P 1'
#
loop_
_entity.id
_entity.type
_entity.pdbx_description
1 polymer ?
#
loop_
_entity_poly.entity_id
_entity_poly.type
_entity_poly.pdbx_seq_one_letter_code
_entity_poly.pdbx_strand_id
1 'polypeptide(L)'
;CKSQPRHSDPSAQKSPQSPKERPKAPGQQEFSMGNVFGKKKPLKEVLREQKRQITRAIREMEREQRGLEKNEAQLKRDIKKQAENGQMKSVKIMAKDLIRTRNYITRFIEMKSRLQGVSLQLSTVKSHQALAESMKR
;
A
#
# COMPACT_ATOMS: atom_id res chain seq x y z
N CYS A 1 14.30 2.42 60.80
CA CYS A 1 13.82 1.11 61.26
C CYS A 1 12.36 0.92 60.85
N LYS A 2 12.09 -0.09 60.00
CA LYS A 2 10.84 -0.88 59.84
C LYS A 2 9.57 -0.08 59.48
N SER A 3 8.70 -0.42 58.54
CA SER A 3 8.50 -1.55 57.63
C SER A 3 7.17 -1.23 56.92
N GLN A 4 7.09 -1.28 55.59
CA GLN A 4 5.82 -1.67 54.93
C GLN A 4 5.74 -3.21 54.95
N PRO A 5 4.67 -3.94 54.54
CA PRO A 5 3.43 -3.52 53.82
C PRO A 5 2.13 -4.26 54.26
N ARG A 6 0.97 -3.90 53.70
CA ARG A 6 0.10 -4.75 52.84
C ARG A 6 -1.37 -4.30 52.80
N HIS A 7 -1.83 -4.20 51.56
CA HIS A 7 -3.19 -4.29 50.99
C HIS A 7 -4.33 -4.81 51.88
N SER A 8 -5.50 -4.17 51.81
CA SER A 8 -6.68 -4.67 51.05
C SER A 8 -7.89 -3.74 51.22
N ASP A 9 -8.46 -3.28 50.08
CA ASP A 9 -9.82 -2.74 49.96
C ASP A 9 -10.86 -3.82 50.32
N PRO A 10 -12.12 -3.53 50.74
CA PRO A 10 -13.14 -3.13 49.77
C PRO A 10 -14.35 -2.33 50.31
N SER A 11 -15.21 -1.93 49.36
CA SER A 11 -16.63 -1.55 49.52
C SER A 11 -16.96 -0.06 49.68
N ALA A 12 -16.99 0.64 48.54
CA ALA A 12 -17.92 1.74 48.33
C ALA A 12 -18.66 1.50 47.01
N GLN A 13 -19.92 1.13 47.13
CA GLN A 13 -20.88 1.01 46.06
C GLN A 13 -21.03 2.35 45.33
N LYS A 14 -20.85 2.37 44.01
CA LYS A 14 -21.45 3.39 43.14
C LYS A 14 -22.06 2.71 41.92
N SER A 15 -23.32 3.07 41.72
CA SER A 15 -24.29 2.63 40.72
C SER A 15 -23.80 2.80 39.27
N PRO A 16 -24.35 2.04 38.30
CA PRO A 16 -23.94 2.10 36.91
C PRO A 16 -24.41 3.41 36.27
N GLN A 17 -23.46 4.30 35.97
CA GLN A 17 -23.72 5.46 35.13
C GLN A 17 -23.91 4.99 33.68
N SER A 18 -25.02 5.42 33.09
CA SER A 18 -25.40 5.26 31.70
C SER A 18 -24.25 5.67 30.74
N PRO A 19 -24.11 5.02 29.57
CA PRO A 19 -23.03 5.34 28.64
C PRO A 19 -23.20 6.77 28.11
N LYS A 20 -22.29 7.65 28.51
CA LYS A 20 -22.17 9.00 27.95
C LYS A 20 -21.88 8.88 26.45
N GLU A 21 -22.77 9.43 25.63
CA GLU A 21 -22.57 9.59 24.19
C GLU A 21 -21.23 10.29 23.93
N ARG A 22 -20.37 9.67 23.11
CA ARG A 22 -19.12 10.30 22.67
C ARG A 22 -19.46 11.40 21.66
N PRO A 23 -18.90 12.62 21.80
CA PRO A 23 -19.12 13.68 20.83
C PRO A 23 -18.54 13.29 19.47
N LYS A 24 -19.30 13.48 18.39
CA LYS A 24 -18.86 13.27 17.01
C LYS A 24 -17.69 14.21 16.70
N ALA A 25 -16.56 13.63 16.27
CA ALA A 25 -15.44 14.38 15.73
C ALA A 25 -15.83 15.06 14.39
N PRO A 26 -15.46 16.33 14.16
CA PRO A 26 -15.73 17.02 12.91
C PRO A 26 -14.79 16.48 11.83
N GLY A 27 -15.37 15.89 10.78
CA GLY A 27 -14.60 15.31 9.66
C GLY A 27 -15.18 14.02 9.07
N GLN A 28 -16.31 13.52 9.57
CA GLN A 28 -17.06 12.48 8.88
C GLN A 28 -17.80 13.07 7.69
N GLN A 29 -17.09 13.29 6.57
CA GLN A 29 -17.74 13.34 5.27
C GLN A 29 -18.25 11.93 4.97
N GLU A 30 -19.53 11.69 5.26
CA GLU A 30 -20.26 10.61 4.61
C GLU A 30 -20.16 10.83 3.10
N PHE A 31 -19.40 9.98 2.42
CA PHE A 31 -19.46 9.86 0.97
C PHE A 31 -20.81 9.22 0.60
N SER A 32 -21.88 10.01 0.68
CA SER A 32 -23.07 9.80 -0.14
C SER A 32 -22.76 10.33 -1.54
N MET A 33 -21.95 9.59 -2.30
CA MET A 33 -21.84 9.83 -3.74
C MET A 33 -23.01 9.13 -4.44
N GLY A 34 -23.79 9.92 -5.16
CA GLY A 34 -25.01 9.53 -5.83
C GLY A 34 -24.86 8.28 -6.69
N ASN A 35 -25.64 7.27 -6.36
CA ASN A 35 -25.98 6.17 -7.25
C ASN A 35 -27.49 5.92 -7.12
N VAL A 36 -28.28 6.90 -7.57
CA VAL A 36 -29.75 6.89 -7.43
C VAL A 36 -30.42 5.85 -8.33
N PHE A 37 -29.74 5.29 -9.35
CA PHE A 37 -30.31 4.23 -10.21
C PHE A 37 -29.27 3.24 -10.76
N GLY A 38 -28.49 2.60 -9.89
CA GLY A 38 -27.59 1.52 -10.32
C GLY A 38 -27.41 0.50 -9.21
N LYS A 39 -27.87 -0.73 -9.43
CA LYS A 39 -27.71 -1.86 -8.50
C LYS A 39 -26.24 -1.95 -8.06
N LYS A 40 -25.98 -2.12 -6.76
CA LYS A 40 -24.64 -2.38 -6.24
C LYS A 40 -24.05 -3.57 -7.01
N LYS A 41 -22.85 -3.41 -7.59
CA LYS A 41 -22.19 -4.50 -8.33
C LYS A 41 -22.07 -5.73 -7.42
N PRO A 42 -22.39 -6.94 -7.91
CA PRO A 42 -22.21 -8.15 -7.12
C PRO A 42 -20.72 -8.33 -6.77
N LEU A 43 -20.44 -8.85 -5.57
CA LEU A 43 -19.07 -9.00 -5.04
C LEU A 43 -18.13 -9.70 -6.04
N LYS A 44 -18.63 -10.74 -6.71
CA LYS A 44 -17.92 -11.47 -7.76
C LYS A 44 -17.45 -10.60 -8.94
N GLU A 45 -18.24 -9.60 -9.33
CA GLU A 45 -17.88 -8.66 -10.40
C GLU A 45 -16.84 -7.65 -9.93
N VAL A 46 -16.98 -7.15 -8.70
CA VAL A 46 -16.00 -6.27 -8.05
C VAL A 46 -14.64 -6.95 -7.95
N LEU A 47 -14.58 -8.22 -7.51
CA LEU A 47 -13.33 -8.98 -7.43
C LEU A 47 -12.68 -9.19 -8.81
N ARG A 48 -13.46 -9.37 -9.88
CA ARG A 48 -12.95 -9.49 -11.25
C ARG A 48 -12.40 -8.16 -11.77
N GLU A 49 -13.08 -7.06 -11.50
CA GLU A 49 -12.64 -5.72 -11.88
C GLU A 49 -11.34 -5.34 -11.16
N GLN A 50 -11.28 -5.53 -9.84
CA GLN A 50 -10.08 -5.28 -9.03
C GLN A 50 -8.89 -6.12 -9.50
N LYS A 51 -9.10 -7.41 -9.80
CA LYS A 51 -8.02 -8.27 -10.32
C LYS A 51 -7.47 -7.74 -11.64
N ARG A 52 -8.34 -7.27 -12.54
CA ARG A 52 -7.93 -6.67 -13.82
C ARG A 52 -7.17 -5.37 -13.61
N GLN A 53 -7.63 -4.51 -12.72
CA GLN A 53 -6.95 -3.25 -12.37
C GLN A 53 -5.55 -3.51 -11.81
N ILE A 54 -5.40 -4.43 -10.85
CA ILE A 54 -4.10 -4.81 -10.28
C ILE A 54 -3.17 -5.38 -11.35
N THR A 55 -3.67 -6.26 -12.22
CA THR A 55 -2.86 -6.85 -13.30
C THR A 55 -2.42 -5.80 -14.33
N ARG A 56 -3.25 -4.79 -14.61
CA ARG A 56 -2.87 -3.64 -15.45
C ARG A 56 -1.76 -2.83 -14.79
N ALA A 57 -1.92 -2.50 -13.50
CA ALA A 57 -0.93 -1.74 -12.73
C ALA A 57 0.43 -2.48 -12.66
N ILE A 58 0.43 -3.80 -12.47
CA ILE A 58 1.67 -4.61 -12.50
C ILE A 58 2.39 -4.46 -13.85
N ARG A 59 1.66 -4.57 -14.97
CA ARG A 59 2.25 -4.45 -16.31
C ARG A 59 2.73 -3.03 -16.63
N GLU A 60 2.11 -2.01 -16.05
CA GLU A 60 2.53 -0.63 -16.20
C GLU A 60 3.82 -0.38 -15.42
N MET A 61 3.91 -0.83 -14.17
CA MET A 61 5.15 -0.79 -13.40
C MET A 61 6.31 -1.53 -14.07
N GLU A 62 6.06 -2.67 -14.70
CA GLU A 62 7.10 -3.41 -15.44
C GLU A 62 7.56 -2.69 -16.71
N ARG A 63 6.74 -1.81 -17.29
CA ARG A 63 7.16 -0.95 -18.40
C ARG A 63 8.01 0.21 -17.89
N GLU A 64 7.57 0.86 -16.81
CA GLU A 64 8.33 1.94 -16.16
C GLU A 64 9.69 1.45 -15.66
N GLN A 65 9.74 0.27 -15.01
CA GLN A 65 10.99 -0.35 -14.57
C GLN A 65 11.96 -0.55 -15.75
N ARG A 66 11.49 -1.08 -16.89
CA ARG A 66 12.32 -1.26 -18.08
C ARG A 66 12.78 0.08 -18.68
N GLY A 67 11.98 1.13 -18.58
CA GLY A 67 12.38 2.49 -18.95
C GLY A 67 13.56 2.97 -18.09
N LEU A 68 13.46 2.81 -16.77
CA LEU A 68 14.51 3.19 -15.83
C LEU A 68 15.80 2.35 -16.01
N GLU A 69 15.69 1.05 -16.28
CA GLU A 69 16.85 0.19 -16.58
C GLU A 69 17.61 0.65 -17.83
N LYS A 70 16.89 1.06 -18.89
CA LYS A 70 17.50 1.64 -20.09
C LYS A 70 18.20 2.96 -19.78
N ASN A 71 17.58 3.82 -18.98
CA ASN A 71 18.18 5.08 -18.53
C ASN A 71 19.44 4.83 -17.69
N GLU A 72 19.42 3.82 -16.80
CA GLU A 72 20.60 3.43 -16.01
C GLU A 72 21.74 2.97 -16.93
N ALA A 73 21.45 2.16 -17.94
CA ALA A 73 22.44 1.71 -18.92
C ALA A 73 23.00 2.87 -19.75
N GLN A 74 22.16 3.84 -20.13
CA GLN A 74 22.58 5.03 -20.87
C GLN A 74 23.47 5.93 -20.01
N LEU A 75 23.05 6.24 -18.78
CA LEU A 75 23.85 7.02 -17.82
C LEU A 75 25.22 6.39 -17.56
N LYS A 76 25.32 5.05 -17.47
CA LYS A 76 26.60 4.35 -17.35
C LYS A 76 27.53 4.64 -18.53
N ARG A 77 27.02 4.67 -19.76
CA ARG A 77 27.80 4.96 -20.96
C ARG A 77 28.23 6.43 -20.99
N ASP A 78 27.31 7.34 -20.66
CA ASP A 78 27.57 8.78 -20.72
C ASP A 78 28.54 9.22 -19.62
N ILE A 79 28.48 8.61 -18.44
CA ILE A 79 29.48 8.80 -17.37
C ILE A 79 30.88 8.40 -17.86
N LYS A 80 31.02 7.25 -18.54
CA LYS A 80 32.32 6.80 -19.06
C LYS A 80 32.87 7.77 -20.10
N LYS A 81 32.05 8.15 -21.08
CA LYS A 81 32.43 9.11 -22.13
C LYS A 81 32.86 10.47 -21.56
N GLN A 82 32.10 11.01 -20.60
CA GLN A 82 32.45 12.31 -20.01
C GLN A 82 33.64 12.24 -19.06
N ALA A 83 33.92 11.08 -18.47
CA ALA A 83 35.13 10.85 -17.71
C ALA A 83 36.37 10.83 -18.61
N GLU A 84 36.30 10.16 -19.76
CA GLU A 84 37.36 10.16 -20.79
C GLU A 84 37.64 11.58 -21.31
N ASN A 85 36.59 12.39 -21.48
CA ASN A 85 36.71 13.80 -21.87
C ASN A 85 37.22 14.73 -20.74
N GLY A 86 37.50 14.21 -19.55
CA GLY A 86 38.00 14.99 -18.40
C GLY A 86 36.97 15.91 -17.74
N GLN A 87 35.68 15.79 -18.08
CA GLN A 87 34.61 16.68 -17.58
C GLN A 87 34.09 16.25 -16.20
N MET A 88 34.95 16.31 -15.19
CA MET A 88 34.68 15.77 -13.84
C MET A 88 33.48 16.40 -13.11
N LYS A 89 33.13 17.66 -13.40
CA LYS A 89 31.94 18.31 -12.82
C LYS A 89 30.65 17.63 -13.30
N SER A 90 30.57 17.31 -14.60
CA SER A 90 29.42 16.65 -15.20
C SER A 90 29.29 15.20 -14.73
N VAL A 91 30.41 14.48 -14.65
CA VAL A 91 30.48 13.11 -14.10
C VAL A 91 29.91 13.05 -12.68
N LYS A 92 30.23 14.02 -11.81
CA LYS A 92 29.68 14.08 -10.45
C LYS A 92 28.16 14.25 -10.40
N ILE A 93 27.58 15.01 -11.33
CA ILE A 93 26.12 15.21 -11.41
C ILE A 93 25.46 13.92 -11.88
N MET A 94 25.91 13.36 -13.00
CA MET A 94 25.37 12.12 -13.56
C MET A 94 25.52 10.92 -12.63
N ALA A 95 26.60 10.85 -11.84
CA ALA A 95 26.78 9.81 -10.84
C ALA A 95 25.69 9.83 -9.76
N LYS A 96 25.24 11.03 -9.35
CA LYS A 96 24.11 11.17 -8.43
C LYS A 96 22.81 10.69 -9.08
N ASP A 97 22.60 11.02 -10.36
CA ASP A 97 21.41 10.58 -11.10
C ASP A 97 21.38 9.06 -11.29
N LEU A 98 22.54 8.43 -11.47
CA LEU A 98 22.65 6.98 -11.53
C LEU A 98 22.24 6.32 -10.20
N ILE A 99 22.65 6.87 -9.05
CA ILE A 99 22.23 6.37 -7.74
C ILE A 99 20.71 6.55 -7.55
N ARG A 100 20.16 7.71 -7.92
CA ARG A 100 18.70 7.95 -7.86
C ARG A 100 17.93 6.95 -8.71
N THR A 101 18.38 6.71 -9.94
CA THR A 101 17.75 5.76 -10.86
C THR A 101 17.75 4.34 -10.30
N ARG A 102 18.85 3.90 -9.68
CA ARG A 102 18.91 2.60 -8.98
C ARG A 102 17.92 2.51 -7.83
N ASN A 103 17.84 3.55 -7.01
CA ASN A 103 16.88 3.58 -5.91
C ASN A 103 15.44 3.50 -6.41
N TYR A 104 15.11 4.18 -7.53
CA TYR A 104 13.79 4.07 -8.15
C TYR A 104 13.52 2.64 -8.63
N ILE A 105 14.46 1.98 -9.31
CA ILE A 105 14.32 0.57 -9.72
C ILE A 105 14.01 -0.31 -8.50
N THR A 106 14.75 -0.17 -7.39
CA THR A 106 14.50 -0.91 -6.15
C THR A 106 13.09 -0.64 -5.60
N ARG A 107 12.65 0.62 -5.58
CA ARG A 107 11.28 0.98 -5.16
C ARG A 107 10.20 0.36 -6.05
N PHE A 108 10.43 0.29 -7.37
CA PHE A 108 9.50 -0.38 -8.28
C PHE A 108 9.43 -1.89 -8.02
N ILE A 109 10.55 -2.54 -7.70
CA ILE A 109 10.56 -3.96 -7.32
C ILE A 109 9.76 -4.18 -6.03
N GLU A 110 9.97 -3.33 -5.01
CA GLU A 110 9.18 -3.37 -3.76
C GLU A 110 7.68 -3.17 -4.03
N MET A 111 7.33 -2.19 -4.84
CA MET A 111 5.93 -1.87 -5.17
C MET A 111 5.26 -3.00 -5.99
N LYS A 112 5.99 -3.62 -6.91
CA LYS A 112 5.54 -4.82 -7.63
C LYS A 112 5.24 -5.96 -6.67
N SER A 113 6.14 -6.25 -5.73
CA SER A 113 5.94 -7.28 -4.73
C SER A 113 4.69 -7.01 -3.87
N ARG A 114 4.47 -5.76 -3.45
CA ARG A 114 3.27 -5.36 -2.71
C ARG A 114 1.99 -5.63 -3.51
N LEU A 115 1.93 -5.25 -4.78
CA LEU A 115 0.76 -5.48 -5.63
C LEU A 115 0.54 -6.97 -5.93
N GLN A 116 1.61 -7.76 -6.06
CA GLN A 116 1.51 -9.22 -6.15
C GLN A 116 0.91 -9.82 -4.86
N GLY A 117 1.31 -9.32 -3.69
CA GLY A 117 0.74 -9.71 -2.40
C GLY A 117 -0.76 -9.41 -2.32
N VAL A 118 -1.19 -8.22 -2.73
CA VAL A 118 -2.63 -7.87 -2.79
C VAL A 118 -3.38 -8.76 -3.78
N SER A 119 -2.77 -9.11 -4.92
CA SER A 119 -3.39 -10.04 -5.89
C SER A 119 -3.60 -11.44 -5.32
N LEU A 120 -2.67 -11.92 -4.50
CA LEU A 120 -2.80 -13.18 -3.78
C LEU A 120 -3.96 -13.13 -2.77
N GLN A 121 -4.02 -12.08 -1.95
CA GLN A 121 -5.12 -11.87 -1.00
C GLN A 121 -6.47 -11.83 -1.70
N LEU A 122 -6.57 -11.14 -2.84
CA LEU A 122 -7.80 -11.09 -3.65
C LEU A 122 -8.20 -12.46 -4.19
N SER A 123 -7.22 -13.31 -4.54
CA SER A 123 -7.47 -14.68 -4.96
C SER A 123 -8.03 -15.54 -3.82
N THR A 124 -7.53 -15.35 -2.60
CA THR A 124 -8.08 -15.97 -1.38
C THR A 124 -9.52 -15.54 -1.12
N VAL A 125 -9.82 -14.25 -1.19
CA VAL A 125 -11.19 -13.71 -1.02
C VAL A 125 -12.14 -14.31 -2.07
N LYS A 126 -11.71 -14.45 -3.32
CA LYS A 126 -12.49 -15.09 -4.38
C LYS A 126 -12.83 -16.55 -4.06
N SER A 127 -11.88 -17.32 -3.54
CA SER A 127 -12.10 -18.71 -3.13
C SER A 127 -13.08 -18.80 -1.95
N HIS A 128 -12.96 -17.92 -0.96
CA HIS A 128 -13.92 -17.86 0.15
C HIS A 128 -15.34 -17.51 -0.33
N GLN A 129 -15.48 -16.59 -1.29
CA GLN A 129 -16.79 -16.27 -1.86
C GLN A 129 -17.40 -17.48 -2.57
N ALA A 130 -16.61 -18.21 -3.37
CA ALA A 130 -17.09 -19.41 -4.06
C ALA A 130 -17.54 -20.49 -3.06
N LEU A 131 -16.79 -20.69 -1.98
CA LEU A 131 -17.17 -21.60 -0.90
C LEU A 131 -18.48 -21.16 -0.23
N ALA A 132 -18.64 -19.89 0.10
CA ALA A 132 -19.87 -19.35 0.68
C ALA A 132 -21.08 -19.48 -0.27
N GLU A 133 -20.88 -19.30 -1.58
CA GLU A 133 -21.91 -19.56 -2.60
C GLU A 133 -22.32 -21.04 -2.63
N SER A 134 -21.37 -21.96 -2.46
CA SER A 134 -21.62 -23.41 -2.39
C SER A 134 -22.32 -23.84 -1.10
N MET A 135 -22.01 -23.22 0.04
CA MET A 135 -22.62 -23.52 1.34
C MET A 135 -24.06 -23.00 1.50
N LYS A 136 -24.52 -22.16 0.56
CA LYS A 136 -25.87 -21.58 0.57
C LYS A 136 -26.92 -22.45 -0.15
N ARG A 137 -26.47 -23.48 -0.87
CA ARG A 137 -27.34 -24.49 -1.48
C ARG A 137 -27.49 -25.67 -0.53
#